data_AF-A0A974WVH7-F1
#
_entry.id   AF-A0A974WVH7-F1
#
_cell.length_a   1.000
_cell.length_b   1.000
_cell.length_c   1.000
_cell.angle_alpha   90.00
_cell.angle_beta   90.00
_cell.angle_gamma   90.00
#
_symmetry.space_group_name_H-M   'P 1'
#
loop_
_entity.id
_entity.type
_entity.pdbx_description
1 polymer ?
#
loop_
_entity_poly.entity_id
_entity_poly.type
_entity_poly.pdbx_seq_one_letter_code
_entity_poly.pdbx_strand_id
1 'polypeptide(L)'
;MLFSKLLQAAFSNRLVLCILCTSLLFDKAGTSIVIQYVNGKCKVDSSNLRMLTNSSAFDCHPGNVKKYIRLSIVTTAYAKR
;
A
#
# COMPACT_ATOMS: atom_id res chain seq x y z
N MET A 1 21.02 8.10 4.97
CA MET A 1 20.80 9.28 5.84
C MET A 1 19.67 10.21 5.37
N LEU A 2 19.22 10.17 4.10
CA LEU A 2 18.09 11.00 3.64
C LEU A 2 16.73 10.45 4.10
N PHE A 3 16.58 9.12 4.12
CA PHE A 3 15.34 8.43 4.53
C PHE A 3 14.97 8.67 6.00
N SER A 4 15.95 8.72 6.91
CA SER A 4 15.68 8.94 8.33
C SER A 4 15.19 10.36 8.62
N LYS A 5 15.70 11.37 7.89
CA LYS A 5 15.28 12.76 8.05
C LYS A 5 13.88 13.02 7.49
N LEU A 6 13.50 12.38 6.38
CA LEU A 6 12.15 12.42 5.83
C LEU A 6 11.14 11.73 6.75
N LEU A 7 11.53 10.60 7.36
CA LEU A 7 10.73 9.94 8.39
C LEU A 7 10.54 10.89 9.58
N GLN A 8 11.60 11.45 10.13
CA GLN A 8 11.54 12.29 11.33
C GLN A 8 10.73 13.59 11.13
N ALA A 9 10.78 14.18 9.92
CA ALA A 9 9.96 15.34 9.56
C ALA A 9 8.45 15.03 9.47
N ALA A 10 8.08 13.81 9.05
CA ALA A 10 6.68 13.38 9.03
C ALA A 10 6.09 13.19 10.44
N PHE A 11 6.92 12.85 11.43
CA PHE A 11 6.49 12.55 12.80
C PHE A 11 6.35 13.78 13.71
N SER A 12 6.98 14.92 13.41
CA SER A 12 7.10 16.03 14.37
C SER A 12 5.86 16.91 14.53
N ASN A 13 4.93 16.98 13.56
CA ASN A 13 3.73 17.84 13.63
C ASN A 13 2.45 17.20 13.04
N ARG A 14 2.48 15.90 12.71
CA ARG A 14 1.38 15.16 12.06
C ARG A 14 1.13 13.77 12.68
N LEU A 15 1.50 13.59 13.95
CA LEU A 15 1.36 12.32 14.67
C LEU A 15 -0.07 11.72 14.59
N VAL A 16 -1.11 12.56 14.58
CA VAL A 16 -2.51 12.10 14.46
C VAL A 16 -2.86 11.59 13.05
N LEU A 17 -2.27 12.17 12.00
CA LEU A 17 -2.53 11.75 10.62
C LEU A 17 -1.79 10.45 10.27
N CYS A 18 -0.56 10.27 10.78
CA CYS A 18 0.24 9.05 10.52
C CYS A 18 -0.28 7.80 11.23
N ILE A 19 -1.04 7.93 12.33
CA ILE A 19 -1.64 6.77 13.03
C ILE A 19 -2.85 6.22 12.24
N LEU A 20 -3.54 7.07 11.47
CA LEU A 20 -4.72 6.68 10.67
C LEU A 20 -4.40 6.41 9.20
N CYS A 21 -3.28 6.90 8.67
CA CYS A 21 -2.94 6.78 7.26
C CYS A 21 -1.80 5.79 7.01
N THR A 22 -2.14 4.66 6.37
CA THR A 22 -1.16 3.76 5.75
C THR A 22 -0.46 4.46 4.57
N SER A 23 0.85 4.31 4.46
CA SER A 23 1.65 4.96 3.41
C SER A 23 2.34 3.93 2.52
N LEU A 24 2.33 4.16 1.21
CA LEU A 24 3.08 3.39 0.22
C LEU A 24 4.25 4.22 -0.27
N LEU A 25 5.46 3.68 -0.19
CA LEU A 25 6.68 4.32 -0.65
C LEU A 25 7.28 3.52 -1.80
N PHE A 26 7.81 4.24 -2.79
CA PHE A 26 8.50 3.69 -3.94
C PHE A 26 9.95 4.16 -3.94
N ASP A 27 10.86 3.25 -4.25
CA ASP A 27 12.25 3.57 -4.55
C ASP A 27 12.48 3.61 -6.08
N LYS A 28 13.54 4.30 -6.50
CA LYS A 28 13.95 4.39 -7.91
C LYS A 28 14.32 3.04 -8.51
N ALA A 29 14.82 2.11 -7.70
CA ALA A 29 15.09 0.73 -8.11
C ALA A 29 13.81 -0.09 -8.38
N GLY A 30 12.66 0.47 -8.04
CA GLY A 30 11.35 -0.12 -8.26
C GLY A 30 10.81 -0.93 -7.09
N THR A 31 11.57 -1.05 -6.01
CA THR A 31 11.12 -1.60 -4.74
C THR A 31 10.00 -0.74 -4.15
N SER A 32 9.00 -1.39 -3.55
CA SER A 32 7.96 -0.67 -2.79
C SER A 32 7.74 -1.28 -1.42
N ILE A 33 7.51 -0.41 -0.44
CA ILE A 33 7.19 -0.77 0.94
C ILE A 33 5.92 -0.08 1.40
N VAL A 34 5.17 -0.75 2.26
CA VAL A 34 3.98 -0.23 2.94
C VAL A 34 4.33 -0.05 4.42
N ILE A 35 4.05 1.14 4.95
CA ILE A 35 4.22 1.46 6.35
C ILE A 35 2.83 1.65 6.95
N GLN A 36 2.49 0.85 7.97
CA GLN A 36 1.20 0.88 8.66
C GLN A 36 1.37 0.77 10.18
N TYR A 37 0.51 1.43 10.94
CA TYR A 37 0.40 1.24 12.38
C TYR A 37 -0.74 0.27 12.68
N VAL A 38 -0.41 -0.92 13.18
CA VAL A 38 -1.38 -1.96 13.54
C VAL A 38 -1.23 -2.29 15.01
N ASN A 39 -2.30 -2.19 15.78
CA ASN A 39 -2.31 -2.44 17.23
C ASN A 39 -1.22 -1.66 17.98
N GLY A 40 -1.04 -0.38 17.63
CA GLY A 40 -0.03 0.50 18.24
C GLY A 40 1.42 0.21 17.82
N LYS A 41 1.67 -0.74 16.90
CA LYS A 41 3.00 -1.08 16.41
C LYS A 41 3.18 -0.67 14.96
N CYS A 42 4.30 -0.03 14.64
CA CYS A 42 4.72 0.25 13.28
C CYS A 42 5.13 -1.06 12.60
N LYS A 43 4.48 -1.41 11.50
CA LYS A 43 4.77 -2.57 10.65
C LYS A 43 5.17 -2.08 9.27
N VAL A 44 6.22 -2.67 8.73
CA VAL A 44 6.75 -2.38 7.39
C VAL A 44 6.69 -3.65 6.57
N ASP A 45 5.93 -3.61 5.48
CA ASP A 45 5.70 -4.75 4.59
C ASP A 45 6.27 -4.45 3.19
N SER A 46 6.92 -5.42 2.55
CA SER A 46 7.29 -5.32 1.14
C SER A 46 6.04 -5.46 0.26
N SER A 47 5.83 -4.53 -0.69
CA SER A 47 4.71 -4.60 -1.62
C SER A 47 5.21 -4.96 -3.02
N ASN A 48 4.93 -6.18 -3.46
CA ASN A 48 5.23 -6.60 -4.84
C ASN A 48 4.16 -6.12 -5.83
N LEU A 49 2.94 -5.85 -5.35
CA LEU A 49 1.81 -5.42 -6.17
C LEU A 49 1.81 -3.92 -6.44
N ARG A 50 2.65 -3.14 -5.74
CA ARG A 50 2.77 -1.68 -5.94
C ARG A 50 1.43 -0.93 -5.80
N MET A 51 0.52 -1.52 -5.04
CA MET A 51 -0.81 -1.00 -4.78
C MET A 51 -1.00 -0.86 -3.29
N LEU A 52 -1.71 0.20 -2.90
CA LEU A 52 -2.20 0.42 -1.56
C LEU A 52 -3.60 0.99 -1.66
N THR A 53 -4.49 0.49 -0.81
CA THR A 53 -5.86 0.98 -0.66
C THR A 53 -6.05 1.41 0.80
N ASN A 54 -7.29 1.42 1.27
CA ASN A 54 -7.61 1.76 2.65
C ASN A 54 -7.58 0.49 3.54
N SER A 55 -8.23 0.57 4.70
CA SER A 55 -8.48 -0.57 5.60
C SER A 55 -8.90 -1.84 4.86
N SER A 56 -8.58 -3.05 5.33
CA SER A 56 -7.91 -3.48 6.57
C SER A 56 -6.37 -3.36 6.54
N ALA A 57 -5.67 -4.03 7.47
CA ALA A 57 -4.21 -4.18 7.42
C ALA A 57 -3.75 -4.75 6.06
N PHE A 58 -2.57 -4.30 5.62
CA PHE A 58 -2.05 -4.55 4.28
C PHE A 58 -1.96 -6.04 3.92
N ASP A 59 -1.61 -6.92 4.86
CA ASP A 59 -1.47 -8.36 4.65
C ASP A 59 -2.75 -9.09 4.28
N CYS A 60 -3.93 -8.54 4.62
CA CYS A 60 -5.20 -9.08 4.17
C CYS A 60 -5.41 -8.94 2.66
N HIS A 61 -4.91 -7.86 2.05
CA HIS A 61 -5.17 -7.55 0.64
C HIS A 61 -4.50 -8.55 -0.33
N PRO A 62 -3.20 -8.90 -0.21
CA PRO A 62 -2.59 -9.96 -1.02
C PRO A 62 -3.30 -11.31 -0.91
N GLY A 63 -3.80 -11.67 0.27
CA GLY A 63 -4.63 -12.87 0.45
C GLY A 63 -5.93 -12.80 -0.34
N ASN A 64 -6.58 -11.63 -0.39
CA ASN A 64 -7.79 -11.42 -1.16
C ASN A 64 -7.55 -11.44 -2.67
N VAL A 65 -6.45 -10.81 -3.15
CA VAL A 65 -6.08 -10.80 -4.57
C VAL A 65 -5.90 -12.21 -5.14
N LYS A 66 -5.35 -13.14 -4.35
CA LYS A 66 -5.21 -14.55 -4.77
C LYS A 66 -6.54 -15.21 -5.14
N LYS A 67 -7.66 -14.77 -4.57
CA LYS A 67 -9.00 -15.31 -4.90
C LYS A 67 -9.46 -14.93 -6.30
N TYR A 68 -8.89 -13.87 -6.87
CA TYR A 68 -9.25 -13.31 -8.16
C TYR A 68 -8.27 -13.68 -9.27
N ILE A 69 -7.39 -14.67 -9.07
CA ILE A 69 -6.36 -15.05 -10.05
C ILE A 69 -6.92 -15.53 -11.40
N ARG A 70 -8.19 -15.94 -11.44
CA ARG A 70 -8.90 -16.36 -12.65
C ARG A 70 -9.69 -15.24 -13.32
N LEU A 71 -9.69 -14.02 -12.76
CA LEU A 71 -10.30 -12.88 -13.44
C LEU A 71 -9.49 -12.57 -14.71
N SER A 72 -10.17 -12.58 -15.84
CA SER A 72 -9.61 -12.19 -17.13
C SER A 72 -10.50 -11.14 -17.78
N ILE A 73 -9.88 -10.27 -18.57
CA ILE A 73 -10.61 -9.31 -19.40
C ILE A 73 -11.22 -10.11 -20.55
N VAL A 74 -12.55 -10.24 -20.56
CA VAL A 74 -13.29 -10.73 -21.72
C VAL A 74 -13.70 -9.51 -22.53
N THR A 75 -13.06 -9.31 -23.67
CA THR A 75 -13.43 -8.24 -24.59
C THR A 75 -14.75 -8.60 -25.27
N THR A 76 -15.87 -8.20 -24.68
CA THR A 76 -17.15 -8.21 -25.40
C THR A 76 -17.10 -7.07 -26.41
N ALA A 77 -16.96 -7.38 -27.69
CA ALA A 77 -17.13 -6.39 -28.74
C ALA A 77 -18.57 -5.88 -28.67
N TYR A 78 -18.79 -4.75 -28.00
CA TYR A 78 -20.05 -4.02 -28.08
C TYR A 78 -20.17 -3.52 -29.52
N ALA A 79 -20.83 -4.30 -30.37
CA ALA A 79 -21.31 -3.83 -31.66
C ALA A 79 -22.30 -2.70 -31.37
N LYS A 80 -21.86 -1.48 -31.69
CA LYS A 80 -22.66 -0.26 -31.65
C LYS A 80 -23.92 -0.49 -32.51
N ARG A 81 -25.09 -0.59 -31.87
CA ARG A 81 -26.38 -0.47 -32.55
C ARG A 81 -26.68 0.99 -32.82
#